data_AF-A0A4Y2LFB8-F1
#
_entry.id   AF-A0A4Y2LFB8-F1
#
_cell.length_a   1.000
_cell.length_b   1.000
_cell.length_c   1.000
_cell.angle_alpha   90.00
_cell.angle_beta   90.00
_cell.angle_gamma   90.00
#
_symmetry.space_group_name_H-M   'P 1'
#
loop_
_entity.id
_entity.type
_entity.pdbx_description
1 polymer ?
#
loop_
_entity_poly.entity_id
_entity_poly.type
_entity_poly.pdbx_seq_one_letter_code
_entity_poly.pdbx_strand_id
1 'polypeptide(L)'
;MKPQYSIKVWTEAYQWAKLEVKILEEKNGNQSVFYLPSSQVKQNISAEMVRSHENAYLKWTSFDEYKTKYSNCIWKVKVSASDSDGSVSTCSCPVFAKKYICKHSLGMLIRMGKEKVPNEAKGLPLGLKRKRGLPNRAKNALLMQ
;
A
#
# COMPACT_ATOMS: atom_id res chain seq x y z
N MET A 1 3.30 -2.95 19.18
CA MET A 1 2.17 -3.88 18.88
C MET A 1 2.13 -4.08 17.37
N LYS A 2 2.28 -5.31 16.85
CA LYS A 2 2.24 -5.55 15.39
C LYS A 2 0.81 -5.34 14.87
N PRO A 3 0.61 -4.65 13.72
CA PRO A 3 -0.71 -4.46 13.15
C PRO A 3 -1.33 -5.80 12.76
N GLN A 4 -2.58 -6.03 13.16
CA GLN A 4 -3.30 -7.25 12.82
C GLN A 4 -3.86 -7.14 11.39
N TYR A 5 -3.28 -7.89 10.47
CA TYR A 5 -3.71 -7.90 9.06
C TYR A 5 -4.80 -8.94 8.82
N SER A 6 -5.88 -8.53 8.14
CA SER A 6 -6.87 -9.49 7.63
C SER A 6 -6.28 -10.36 6.51
N ILE A 7 -6.77 -11.59 6.36
CA ILE A 7 -6.38 -12.53 5.29
C ILE A 7 -6.54 -11.90 3.89
N LYS A 8 -7.54 -11.04 3.71
CA LYS A 8 -7.75 -10.30 2.45
C LYS A 8 -6.56 -9.37 2.13
N VAL A 9 -6.10 -8.62 3.12
CA VAL A 9 -4.96 -7.69 2.96
C VAL A 9 -3.68 -8.47 2.69
N TRP A 10 -3.46 -9.61 3.36
CA TRP A 10 -2.34 -10.49 3.07
C TRP A 10 -2.32 -10.98 1.63
N THR A 11 -3.45 -11.45 1.10
CA THR A 11 -3.53 -11.88 -0.30
C THR A 11 -3.29 -10.73 -1.26
N GLU A 12 -3.93 -9.58 -1.05
CA GLU A 12 -3.74 -8.42 -1.92
C GLU A 12 -2.29 -7.94 -1.92
N ALA A 13 -1.63 -7.93 -0.75
CA ALA A 13 -0.22 -7.58 -0.60
C ALA A 13 0.70 -8.60 -1.27
N TYR A 14 0.43 -9.90 -1.11
CA TYR A 14 1.21 -10.97 -1.73
C TYR A 14 1.09 -10.97 -3.25
N GLN A 15 -0.13 -10.86 -3.78
CA GLN A 15 -0.38 -10.75 -5.21
C GLN A 15 0.32 -9.50 -5.76
N TRP A 16 0.22 -8.36 -5.07
CA TRP A 16 0.91 -7.14 -5.47
C TRP A 16 2.44 -7.29 -5.46
N ALA A 17 3.01 -7.91 -4.42
CA ALA A 17 4.45 -8.15 -4.33
C ALA A 17 4.98 -9.03 -5.48
N LYS A 18 4.15 -9.96 -5.98
CA LYS A 18 4.46 -10.82 -7.13
C LYS A 18 4.34 -10.16 -8.49
N LEU A 19 3.65 -9.01 -8.61
CA LEU A 19 3.44 -8.34 -9.91
C LEU A 19 4.70 -7.65 -10.46
N GLU A 20 5.87 -7.83 -9.84
CA GLU A 20 7.17 -7.26 -10.23
C GLU A 20 7.12 -5.79 -10.69
N VAL A 21 6.27 -4.99 -10.02
CA VAL A 21 6.13 -3.57 -10.34
C VAL A 21 7.52 -2.92 -10.26
N LYS A 22 7.89 -2.08 -11.23
CA LYS A 22 9.14 -1.31 -11.17
C LYS A 22 9.03 -0.24 -10.09
N ILE A 23 9.98 -0.24 -9.16
CA ILE A 23 10.01 0.61 -7.96
C ILE A 23 11.30 1.42 -8.02
N LEU A 24 11.20 2.70 -7.66
CA LEU A 24 12.39 3.51 -7.40
C LEU A 24 12.71 3.44 -5.90
N GLU A 25 13.94 3.02 -5.57
CA GLU A 25 14.45 2.98 -4.21
C GLU A 25 15.40 4.15 -3.97
N GLU A 26 15.20 4.84 -2.85
CA GLU A 26 16.08 5.88 -2.33
C GLU A 26 16.47 5.50 -0.90
N LYS A 27 17.76 5.20 -0.71
CA LYS A 27 18.29 4.82 0.61
C LYS A 27 18.69 6.09 1.35
N ASN A 28 18.11 6.30 2.53
CA ASN A 28 18.42 7.42 3.39
C ASN A 28 18.87 6.88 4.76
N GLY A 29 20.13 6.46 4.85
CA GLY A 29 20.71 5.84 6.06
C GLY A 29 19.94 4.59 6.51
N ASN A 30 19.42 4.61 7.74
CA ASN A 30 18.65 3.50 8.34
C ASN A 30 17.21 3.37 7.79
N GLN A 31 16.79 4.26 6.89
CA GLN A 31 15.46 4.25 6.29
C GLN A 31 15.57 4.03 4.77
N SER A 32 14.82 3.05 4.26
CA SER A 32 14.64 2.85 2.82
C SER A 32 13.31 3.48 2.40
N VAL A 33 13.37 4.36 1.42
CA VAL A 33 12.19 5.00 0.83
C VAL A 33 11.95 4.41 -0.56
N PHE A 34 10.72 3.99 -0.81
CA PHE A 34 10.31 3.40 -2.07
C PHE A 34 9.19 4.22 -2.69
N TYR A 35 9.30 4.50 -3.99
CA TYR A 35 8.27 5.17 -4.76
C TYR A 35 7.60 4.19 -5.71
N LEU A 36 6.27 4.11 -5.63
CA LEU A 36 5.44 3.15 -6.34
C LEU A 36 4.45 3.89 -7.25
N PRO A 37 4.26 3.45 -8.51
CA PRO A 37 3.24 4.04 -9.35
C PRO A 37 1.86 3.62 -8.85
N SER A 38 0.92 4.55 -8.90
CA SER A 38 -0.49 4.24 -8.74
C SER A 38 -0.99 3.42 -9.92
N SER A 39 -2.06 2.65 -9.73
CA SER A 39 -2.68 1.84 -10.78
C SER A 39 -3.19 2.65 -11.98
N GLN A 40 -3.33 3.98 -11.83
CA GLN A 40 -3.71 4.89 -12.92
C GLN A 40 -2.52 5.31 -13.79
N VAL A 41 -1.29 5.19 -13.27
CA VAL A 41 -0.06 5.56 -13.99
C VAL A 41 0.49 4.30 -14.66
N LYS A 42 0.39 4.25 -15.99
CA LYS A 42 0.94 3.14 -16.80
C LYS A 42 2.45 3.28 -17.07
N GLN A 43 3.01 4.44 -16.77
CA GLN A 43 4.43 4.75 -17.00
C GLN A 43 5.28 4.34 -15.80
N ASN A 44 6.54 3.98 -16.06
CA ASN A 44 7.50 3.69 -15.00
C ASN A 44 7.86 4.97 -14.25
N ILE A 45 8.09 4.87 -12.94
CA ILE A 45 8.54 6.02 -12.14
C ILE A 45 9.98 6.38 -12.49
N SER A 46 10.20 7.63 -12.89
CA SER A 46 11.52 8.24 -12.99
C SER A 46 11.83 9.12 -11.78
N ALA A 47 13.11 9.42 -11.54
CA ALA A 47 13.52 10.35 -10.49
C ALA A 47 12.95 11.76 -10.69
N GLU A 48 12.78 12.19 -11.95
CA GLU A 48 12.18 13.50 -12.28
C GLU A 48 10.70 13.56 -11.88
N MET A 49 9.95 12.47 -12.11
CA MET A 49 8.56 12.37 -11.67
C MET A 49 8.44 12.46 -10.15
N VAL A 50 9.36 11.82 -9.42
CA VAL A 50 9.41 11.92 -7.95
C VAL A 50 9.70 13.35 -7.50
N ARG A 51 10.72 14.02 -8.06
CA ARG A 51 11.03 15.42 -7.72
C ARG A 51 9.87 16.35 -8.01
N SER A 52 9.23 16.19 -9.17
CA SER A 52 8.04 16.98 -9.55
C SER A 52 6.90 16.76 -8.56
N HIS A 53 6.65 15.51 -8.18
CA HIS A 53 5.63 15.15 -7.19
C HIS A 53 5.93 15.79 -5.83
N GLU A 54 7.15 15.65 -5.32
CA GLU A 54 7.55 16.27 -4.04
C GLU A 54 7.46 17.80 -4.09
N ASN A 55 7.88 18.42 -5.19
CA ASN A 55 7.78 19.87 -5.38
C ASN A 55 6.35 20.37 -5.43
N ALA A 56 5.42 19.56 -5.94
CA ALA A 56 4.00 19.88 -5.97
C ALA A 56 3.35 19.79 -4.59
N TYR A 57 3.99 19.14 -3.60
CA TYR A 57 3.38 18.89 -2.29
C TYR A 57 2.84 20.17 -1.63
N LEU A 58 1.54 20.19 -1.35
CA LEU A 58 0.78 21.31 -0.78
C LEU A 58 0.77 22.60 -1.62
N LYS A 59 1.17 22.53 -2.90
CA LYS A 59 1.19 23.68 -3.82
C LYS A 59 0.09 23.63 -4.89
N TRP A 60 -0.90 22.76 -4.72
CA TRP A 60 -2.08 22.70 -5.59
C TRP A 60 -3.02 23.86 -5.31
N THR A 61 -3.61 24.36 -6.39
CA THR A 61 -4.55 25.47 -6.35
C THR A 61 -6.02 25.02 -6.40
N SER A 62 -6.27 23.76 -6.79
CA SER A 62 -7.60 23.18 -6.86
C SER A 62 -7.61 21.71 -6.42
N PHE A 63 -8.80 21.23 -6.02
CA PHE A 63 -8.98 19.83 -5.64
C PHE A 63 -8.82 18.87 -6.83
N ASP A 64 -9.26 19.28 -8.03
CA ASP A 64 -9.09 18.46 -9.23
C ASP A 64 -7.62 18.30 -9.61
N GLU A 65 -6.82 19.36 -9.46
CA GLU A 65 -5.36 19.29 -9.62
C GLU A 65 -4.74 18.33 -8.61
N TYR A 66 -5.10 18.45 -7.33
CA TYR A 66 -4.66 17.50 -6.31
C TYR A 66 -5.05 16.06 -6.68
N LYS A 67 -6.29 15.82 -7.10
CA LYS A 67 -6.80 14.47 -7.37
C LYS A 67 -6.10 13.83 -8.57
N THR A 68 -5.95 14.58 -9.65
CA THR A 68 -5.45 14.09 -10.96
C THR A 68 -3.93 14.04 -11.02
N LYS A 69 -3.24 15.07 -10.52
CA LYS A 69 -1.79 15.21 -10.68
C LYS A 69 -0.98 14.72 -9.49
N TYR A 70 -1.56 14.71 -8.28
CA TYR A 70 -0.80 14.37 -7.07
C TYR A 70 -1.27 13.09 -6.39
N SER A 71 -2.54 13.04 -5.97
CA SER A 71 -3.04 12.02 -5.06
C SER A 71 -3.06 10.62 -5.66
N ASN A 72 -3.20 10.48 -6.99
CA ASN A 72 -3.33 9.20 -7.67
C ASN A 72 -2.13 8.89 -8.58
N CYS A 73 -0.98 9.52 -8.35
CA CYS A 73 0.19 9.35 -9.19
C CYS A 73 1.23 8.44 -8.56
N ILE A 74 1.78 8.84 -7.40
CA ILE A 74 2.91 8.17 -6.76
C ILE A 74 2.57 7.87 -5.29
N TRP A 75 2.82 6.63 -4.88
CA TRP A 75 2.80 6.23 -3.48
C TRP A 75 4.22 6.16 -2.94
N LYS A 76 4.46 6.84 -1.82
CA LYS A 76 5.71 6.81 -1.07
C LYS A 76 5.56 5.79 0.07
N VAL A 77 6.42 4.78 0.09
CA VAL A 77 6.50 3.79 1.18
C VAL A 77 7.83 3.97 1.89
N LYS A 78 7.79 4.26 3.19
CA LYS A 78 9.00 4.34 4.01
C LYS A 78 9.10 3.07 4.84
N VAL A 79 10.23 2.38 4.77
CA VAL A 79 10.52 1.21 5.58
C VAL A 79 11.69 1.55 6.48
N SER A 80 11.44 1.54 7.79
CA SER A 80 12.48 1.70 8.80
C SER A 80 12.99 0.33 9.21
N ALA A 81 14.30 0.13 9.23
CA ALA A 81 14.90 -0.99 9.94
C ALA A 81 14.88 -0.63 11.43
N SER A 82 13.99 -1.26 12.20
CA SER A 82 14.06 -1.24 13.66
C SER A 82 14.76 -2.50 14.13
N ASP A 83 15.68 -2.34 15.08
CA ASP A 83 16.49 -3.43 15.65
C ASP A 83 15.65 -4.44 16.48
N SER A 84 14.38 -4.12 16.75
CA SER A 84 13.44 -5.00 17.45
C SER A 84 12.36 -5.56 16.52
N ASP A 85 12.54 -6.83 16.17
CA ASP A 85 11.55 -7.87 15.86
C ASP A 85 10.41 -7.61 14.84
N GLY A 86 10.49 -6.52 14.07
CA GLY A 86 9.58 -6.28 12.96
C GLY A 86 9.85 -4.95 12.26
N SER A 87 10.08 -4.99 10.95
CA SER A 87 10.23 -3.76 10.18
C SER A 87 8.91 -3.01 10.05
N VAL A 88 8.91 -1.75 10.45
CA VAL A 88 7.75 -0.88 10.33
C VAL A 88 7.76 -0.21 8.96
N SER A 89 6.62 -0.28 8.26
CA SER A 89 6.44 0.40 6.98
C SER A 89 5.25 1.35 7.03
N THR A 90 5.43 2.55 6.45
CA THR A 90 4.37 3.56 6.29
C THR A 90 4.15 3.83 4.82
N CYS A 91 2.92 4.18 4.42
CA CYS A 91 2.58 4.43 3.02
C CYS A 91 1.76 5.72 2.87
N SER A 92 2.00 6.50 1.81
CA SER A 92 1.22 7.71 1.50
C SER A 92 -0.15 7.44 0.86
N CYS A 93 -0.53 6.17 0.63
CA CYS A 93 -1.80 5.87 -0.04
C CYS A 93 -3.03 6.16 0.84
N PRO A 94 -4.18 6.55 0.26
CA PRO A 94 -5.40 6.87 0.99
C PRO A 94 -5.88 5.74 1.93
N VAL A 95 -5.66 4.49 1.53
CA VAL A 95 -6.03 3.33 2.35
C VAL A 95 -5.22 3.29 3.64
N PHE A 96 -3.92 3.57 3.56
CA PHE A 96 -3.06 3.66 4.73
C PHE A 96 -3.42 4.88 5.57
N ALA A 97 -3.64 6.05 4.96
CA ALA A 97 -4.05 7.24 5.70
C ALA A 97 -5.34 7.02 6.53
N LYS A 98 -6.29 6.21 6.02
CA LYS A 98 -7.55 5.91 6.70
C LYS A 98 -7.45 4.78 7.74
N LYS A 99 -6.66 3.74 7.47
CA LYS A 99 -6.67 2.48 8.25
C LYS A 99 -5.34 2.13 8.90
N TYR A 100 -4.29 2.90 8.63
CA TYR A 100 -2.89 2.60 8.97
C TYR A 100 -2.38 1.24 8.48
N ILE A 101 -3.11 0.61 7.56
CA ILE A 101 -2.84 -0.70 6.99
C ILE A 101 -3.17 -0.66 5.50
N CYS A 102 -2.23 -1.05 4.65
CA CYS A 102 -2.47 -1.13 3.21
C CYS A 102 -1.67 -2.27 2.56
N LYS A 103 -2.05 -2.64 1.34
CA LYS A 103 -1.35 -3.67 0.57
C LYS A 103 0.07 -3.27 0.16
N HIS A 104 0.35 -1.97 -0.02
CA HIS A 104 1.66 -1.50 -0.47
C HIS A 104 2.71 -1.58 0.64
N SER A 105 2.36 -1.17 1.86
CA SER A 105 3.25 -1.23 3.02
C SER A 105 3.60 -2.68 3.35
N LEU A 106 2.58 -3.54 3.49
CA LEU A 106 2.77 -4.97 3.73
C LEU A 106 3.45 -5.67 2.54
N GLY A 107 3.06 -5.34 1.32
CA GLY A 107 3.63 -5.90 0.10
C GLY A 107 5.11 -5.59 -0.06
N MET A 108 5.55 -4.39 0.34
CA MET A 108 6.98 -4.05 0.35
C MET A 108 7.76 -4.86 1.37
N LEU A 109 7.22 -5.05 2.58
CA LEU A 109 7.86 -5.92 3.58
C LEU A 109 8.00 -7.37 3.08
N ILE A 110 6.98 -7.88 2.39
CA ILE A 110 7.01 -9.19 1.74
C ILE A 110 8.09 -9.24 0.65
N ARG A 111 8.15 -8.23 -0.23
CA ARG A 111 9.13 -8.16 -1.33
C ARG A 111 10.56 -8.06 -0.82
N MET A 112 10.77 -7.39 0.31
CA MET A 112 12.07 -7.30 1.01
C MET A 112 12.39 -8.55 1.85
N GLY A 113 11.52 -9.57 1.88
CA GLY A 113 11.72 -10.79 2.67
C GLY A 113 11.64 -10.60 4.18
N LYS A 114 11.13 -9.46 4.65
CA LYS A 114 11.07 -9.10 6.08
C LYS A 114 9.84 -9.67 6.80
N GLU A 115 8.86 -10.16 6.05
CA GLU A 115 7.61 -10.68 6.57
C GLU A 115 7.25 -12.01 5.89
N LYS A 116 6.84 -13.02 6.67
CA LYS A 116 6.46 -14.34 6.15
C LYS A 116 4.96 -14.38 5.87
N VAL A 117 4.61 -14.59 4.60
CA VAL A 117 3.21 -14.66 4.17
C VAL A 117 2.55 -15.95 4.66
N PRO A 118 1.37 -15.87 5.32
CA PRO A 118 0.62 -17.06 5.76
C PRO A 118 0.13 -17.89 4.56
N ASN A 119 0.02 -19.21 4.75
CA ASN A 119 -0.28 -20.13 3.65
C ASN A 119 -1.71 -19.92 3.09
N GLU A 120 -2.66 -19.54 3.94
CA GLU A 120 -4.05 -19.22 3.57
C GLU A 120 -4.14 -18.02 2.61
N ALA A 121 -3.14 -17.14 2.64
CA ALA A 121 -3.07 -15.99 1.74
C ALA A 121 -2.47 -16.35 0.37
N LYS A 122 -1.64 -17.40 0.29
CA LYS A 122 -0.98 -17.88 -0.94
C LYS A 122 -1.89 -18.76 -1.80
N GLY A 123 -2.92 -19.38 -1.21
CA GLY A 123 -3.80 -20.34 -1.89
C GLY A 123 -4.66 -19.78 -3.02
N LEU A 124 -4.61 -18.47 -3.29
CA LEU A 124 -5.31 -17.87 -4.43
C LEU A 124 -4.38 -17.68 -5.62
N PRO A 125 -4.73 -18.20 -6.80
CA PRO A 125 -4.03 -17.87 -8.03
C PRO A 125 -4.02 -16.35 -8.28
N LEU A 126 -2.96 -15.87 -8.93
CA LEU A 126 -2.78 -14.46 -9.25
C LEU A 126 -3.91 -13.95 -10.15
N GLY A 127 -4.36 -12.72 -9.91
CA GLY A 127 -5.42 -12.09 -10.71
C GLY A 127 -6.84 -12.56 -10.40
N LEU A 128 -7.01 -13.60 -9.59
CA LEU A 128 -8.34 -14.05 -9.15
C LEU A 128 -8.75 -13.42 -7.83
N LYS A 129 -9.97 -12.87 -7.81
CA LYS A 129 -10.61 -12.35 -6.62
C LYS A 129 -11.16 -13.50 -5.78
N ARG A 130 -11.07 -13.41 -4.45
CA ARG A 130 -11.81 -14.32 -3.56
C ARG A 130 -13.29 -14.30 -3.92
N LYS A 131 -13.91 -15.48 -4.03
CA LYS A 131 -15.37 -15.59 -4.15
C LYS A 131 -16.00 -14.80 -3.02
N ARG A 132 -16.99 -13.96 -3.34
CA ARG A 132 -17.75 -13.24 -2.33
C ARG A 132 -18.47 -14.29 -1.49
N GLY A 133 -18.32 -14.23 -0.17
CA GLY A 133 -19.19 -15.01 0.72
C GLY A 133 -20.64 -14.56 0.57
N LEU A 134 -21.56 -15.29 1.20
CA LEU A 134 -22.93 -14.79 1.32
C LEU A 134 -22.90 -13.38 1.94
N PRO A 135 -23.79 -12.48 1.49
CA PRO A 135 -23.99 -11.20 2.16
C PRO A 135 -24.23 -11.44 3.65
N ASN A 136 -23.60 -10.63 4.50
CA ASN A 136 -23.96 -10.65 5.92
C ASN A 136 -25.45 -10.36 6.05
N ARG A 137 -26.12 -11.11 6.94
CA ARG A 137 -27.52 -10.86 7.28
C ARG A 137 -27.68 -9.38 7.65
N ALA A 138 -28.75 -8.75 7.14
CA ALA A 138 -29.05 -7.36 7.46
C ALA A 138 -29.10 -7.19 8.99
N LYS A 139 -28.37 -6.20 9.51
CA LYS A 139 -28.50 -5.81 10.92
C LYS A 139 -29.80 -5.01 11.06
N ASN A 140 -30.57 -5.26 12.12
CA ASN A 140 -31.78 -4.49 12.40
C ASN A 140 -31.42 -3.00 12.51
N ALA A 141 -32.21 -2.15 11.86
CA ALA A 141 -31.95 -0.71 11.74
C ALA A 141 -32.16 0.04 13.07
N LEU A 142 -32.77 -0.58 14.08
CA LEU A 142 -33.07 -0.03 15.39
C LEU A 142 -32.83 -1.09 16.46
N LEU A 143 -31.98 -0.78 17.43
CA LEU A 143 -32.05 -1.35 18.77
C LEU A 143 -32.75 -0.26 19.60
N MET A 144 -34.04 -0.42 19.90
CA MET A 144 -34.67 0.41 20.94
C MET A 144 -33.97 0.06 22.26
N GLN A 145 -33.41 1.07 22.92
CA GLN A 145 -32.86 0.95 24.28
C GLN A 145 -33.99 0.84 25.30
#